data_AF-A0A248XIA4-F1
#
_entry.id   AF-A0A248XIA4-F1
#
_cell.length_a   1.000
_cell.length_b   1.000
_cell.length_c   1.000
_cell.angle_alpha   90.00
_cell.angle_beta   90.00
_cell.angle_gamma   90.00
#
_symmetry.space_group_name_H-M   'P 1'
#
loop_
_entity.id
_entity.type
_entity.pdbx_description
1 polymer ?
#
loop_
_entity_poly.entity_id
_entity_poly.type
_entity_poly.pdbx_seq_one_letter_code
_entity_poly.pdbx_strand_id
1 'polypeptide(L)' 'KYVNRDELKELLRKADAGEDGVKLSPWFRLVVDNFLLKWWDHVEKGTLQEVADMKTIHKLT' A
#
# COMPACT_ATOMS: atom_id res chain seq x y z
N LYS A 1 5.96 4.40 11.89
CA LYS A 1 7.09 3.44 11.93
C LYS A 1 7.51 3.20 10.47
N TYR A 2 8.79 3.26 10.14
CA TYR A 2 9.24 2.87 8.80
C TYR A 2 9.23 1.35 8.73
N VAL A 3 8.73 0.82 7.62
CA VAL A 3 8.64 -0.62 7.37
C VAL A 3 9.13 -0.90 5.97
N ASN A 4 9.82 -2.01 5.78
CA ASN A 4 10.15 -2.49 4.45
C ASN A 4 8.96 -3.22 3.79
N ARG A 5 9.12 -3.63 2.53
CA ARG A 5 8.08 -4.28 1.73
C ARG A 5 7.57 -5.59 2.36
N ASP A 6 8.45 -6.35 3.00
CA ASP A 6 8.09 -7.61 3.65
C ASP A 6 7.37 -7.35 4.98
N GLU A 7 7.87 -6.41 5.79
CA GLU A 7 7.21 -5.96 7.02
C GLU A 7 5.82 -5.38 6.76
N LEU A 8 5.63 -4.66 5.65
CA LEU A 8 4.33 -4.17 5.22
C LEU A 8 3.37 -5.33 4.92
N LYS A 9 3.81 -6.37 4.19
CA LYS A 9 2.99 -7.56 3.92
C LYS A 9 2.64 -8.30 5.21
N GLU A 10 3.59 -8.41 6.14
CA GLU A 10 3.32 -8.98 7.46
C GLU A 10 2.32 -8.15 8.25
N LEU A 11 2.41 -6.82 8.19
CA LEU A 11 1.44 -5.90 8.82
C LEU A 11 0.03 -6.09 8.26
N LEU A 12 -0.11 -6.22 6.94
CA LEU A 12 -1.37 -6.56 6.29
C LEU A 12 -1.90 -7.90 6.80
N ARG A 13 -1.06 -8.93 6.82
CA ARG A 13 -1.45 -10.27 7.25
C ARG A 13 -1.90 -10.31 8.71
N LYS A 14 -1.18 -9.63 9.60
CA LYS A 14 -1.51 -9.53 11.03
C LYS A 14 -2.83 -8.78 11.23
N ALA A 15 -3.04 -7.69 10.49
CA ALA A 15 -4.27 -6.93 10.55
C ALA A 15 -5.49 -7.69 9.98
N ASP A 16 -5.31 -8.45 8.90
CA ASP A 16 -6.34 -9.36 8.36
C ASP A 16 -6.68 -10.48 9.34
N ALA A 17 -5.67 -11.03 10.02
CA ALA A 17 -5.85 -12.06 11.05
C ALA A 17 -6.38 -11.51 12.39
N GLY A 18 -6.49 -10.18 12.53
CA GLY A 18 -6.88 -9.54 13.79
C GLY A 18 -5.85 -9.70 14.92
N GLU A 19 -4.61 -10.07 14.58
CA GLU A 19 -3.50 -10.25 15.52
C GLU A 19 -2.93 -8.88 15.96
N ASP A 20 -2.40 -8.83 17.19
CA ASP A 20 -1.76 -7.63 17.78
C ASP A 20 -2.67 -6.39 17.97
N GLY A 21 -3.98 -6.51 17.74
CA GLY A 21 -4.89 -5.35 17.75
C GLY A 21 -4.62 -4.36 16.62
N VAL A 22 -3.89 -4.80 15.57
CA VAL A 22 -3.60 -3.98 14.40
C VAL A 22 -4.89 -3.79 13.60
N LYS A 23 -5.49 -2.61 13.73
CA LYS A 23 -6.63 -2.20 12.90
C LYS A 23 -6.11 -1.45 11.69
N LEU A 24 -6.13 -2.11 10.53
CA LEU A 24 -5.98 -1.39 9.27
C LEU A 24 -7.25 -0.61 8.96
N SER A 25 -7.09 0.64 8.56
CA SER A 25 -8.21 1.41 8.03
C SER A 25 -8.65 0.81 6.68
N PRO A 26 -9.95 0.77 6.38
CA PRO A 26 -10.45 0.24 5.11
C PRO A 26 -9.82 0.91 3.89
N TRP A 27 -9.59 2.22 3.95
CA TRP A 27 -8.92 2.96 2.89
C TRP A 27 -7.44 2.60 2.72
N PHE A 28 -6.73 2.23 3.80
CA PHE A 28 -5.32 1.85 3.70
C PHE A 28 -5.16 0.52 2.97
N ARG A 29 -6.03 -0.45 3.24
CA ARG A 29 -6.07 -1.71 2.48
C ARG A 29 -6.26 -1.46 0.99
N LEU A 30 -7.22 -0.59 0.65
CA LEU A 30 -7.45 -0.18 -0.74
C LEU A 30 -6.21 0.44 -1.38
N VAL A 31 -5.50 1.33 -0.69
CA VAL A 31 -4.26 1.94 -1.21
C VAL A 31 -3.15 0.89 -1.37
N VAL A 32 -3.01 -0.03 -0.43
CA VAL A 32 -1.94 -1.04 -0.47
C VAL A 32 -2.09 -2.00 -1.63
N ASP A 33 -3.30 -2.54 -1.83
CA ASP A 33 -3.62 -3.46 -2.93
C ASP A 33 -3.55 -2.78 -4.31
N ASN A 34 -4.03 -1.54 -4.43
CA ASN A 34 -4.16 -0.88 -5.74
C ASN A 34 -2.92 -0.11 -6.18
N PHE A 35 -2.25 0.56 -5.24
CA PHE A 35 -1.20 1.55 -5.56
C PHE A 35 0.14 1.24 -4.92
N LEU A 36 0.18 0.93 -3.62
CA LEU A 36 1.42 0.93 -2.85
C LEU A 36 2.43 -0.09 -3.37
N LEU A 37 1.98 -1.29 -3.76
CA LEU A 37 2.85 -2.32 -4.34
C LEU A 37 3.42 -1.90 -5.71
N LYS A 38 2.60 -1.24 -6.55
CA LYS A 38 3.05 -0.70 -7.83
C LYS A 38 4.04 0.43 -7.63
N TRP A 39 3.71 1.41 -6.79
CA TRP A 39 4.61 2.52 -6.48
C TRP A 39 5.94 2.03 -5.93
N TRP A 40 5.96 1.00 -5.10
CA TRP A 40 7.20 0.40 -4.61
C TRP A 40 8.11 -0.08 -5.73
N ASP A 41 7.57 -0.83 -6.70
CA ASP A 41 8.31 -1.30 -7.88
C ASP A 41 8.83 -0.13 -8.74
N HIS A 42 8.03 0.91 -8.91
CA HIS A 42 8.45 2.13 -9.62
C HIS A 42 9.49 2.97 -8.84
N VAL A 43 9.47 2.95 -7.50
CA VAL A 43 10.52 3.55 -6.68
C VAL A 43 11.83 2.79 -6.86
N GLU A 44 11.81 1.45 -6.80
CA GLU A 44 12.99 0.61 -7.02
C GLU A 44 13.58 0.80 -8.42
N LYS A 45 12.73 1.05 -9.42
CA LYS A 45 13.12 1.33 -10.82
C LYS A 45 13.51 2.79 -11.09
N GLY A 46 13.24 3.71 -10.16
CA GLY A 46 13.47 5.14 -10.35
C GLY A 46 12.46 5.83 -11.28
N THR A 47 11.33 5.21 -11.60
CA THR A 47 10.30 5.73 -12.51
C THR A 47 9.02 6.18 -11.80
N LEU A 48 9.12 6.64 -10.56
CA LEU A 48 7.98 7.09 -9.74
C LEU A 48 7.12 8.17 -10.41
N GLN A 49 7.70 9.00 -11.27
CA GLN A 49 6.96 10.03 -11.99
C GLN A 49 5.93 9.46 -12.98
N GLU A 50 6.13 8.24 -13.49
CA GLU A 50 5.21 7.61 -14.44
C GLU A 50 3.90 7.15 -13.78
N VAL A 51 3.94 6.88 -12.47
CA VAL A 51 2.76 6.46 -11.69
C VAL A 51 2.10 7.61 -10.94
N ALA A 52 2.63 8.83 -11.07
CA ALA A 52 2.07 10.02 -10.47
C ALA A 52 0.92 10.55 -11.33
N ASP A 53 -0.30 10.09 -11.03
CA ASP A 53 -1.52 10.59 -11.69
C ASP A 53 -2.22 11.63 -10.82
N MET A 54 -2.09 12.91 -11.20
CA MET A 54 -2.80 14.03 -10.55
C MET A 54 -4.10 14.43 -11.26
N LYS A 55 -4.48 13.71 -12.33
CA LYS A 55 -5.60 14.08 -13.21
C LYS A 55 -6.83 13.22 -12.95
N THR A 56 -6.67 12.05 -12.35
CA THR A 56 -7.71 11.03 -12.22
C THR A 56 -8.00 10.75 -10.76
N ILE A 57 -9.28 10.85 -10.38
CA ILE A 57 -9.74 10.38 -9.07
C ILE A 57 -10.05 8.90 -9.20
N HIS A 58 -9.18 8.06 -8.64
CA HIS A 58 -9.41 6.62 -8.59
C HIS A 58 -10.49 6.29 -7.56
N LYS A 59 -11.65 5.86 -8.03
CA LYS A 59 -12.71 5.30 -7.18
C LYS A 59 -12.43 3.83 -6.95
N LEU A 60 -11.91 3.51 -5.77
CA LEU A 60 -11.72 2.14 -5.31
C LEU A 60 -13.00 1.69 -4.60
N THR A 61 -13.81 0.89 -5.28
CA THR A 61 -15.03 0.24 -4.74
C THR A 61 -14.72 -1.14 -4.21
#